data_AF-A0A1F5H0D2-F1
#
_entry.id   AF-A0A1F5H0D2-F1
#
_cell.length_a   1.000
_cell.length_b   1.000
_cell.length_c   1.000
_cell.angle_alpha   90.00
_cell.angle_beta   90.00
_cell.angle_gamma   90.00
#
_symmetry.space_group_name_H-M   'P 1'
#
loop_
_entity.id
_entity.type
_entity.pdbx_description
1 polymer ?
#
loop_
_entity_poly.entity_id
_entity_poly.type
_entity_poly.pdbx_seq_one_letter_code
_entity_poly.pdbx_strand_id
1 'polypeptide(L)'
;MKQRFLTNFSPKQTQKLGDLIIKADKRVSIKSKGNRMWHDSLIVTSKFEDRKLLNNWVIFHTFTLASGYTLSWYEEEDYSPSELIVEDANDNYLEDYGDIARLMYFPSNEKYKKLDYSKLYSQFLLLDRNTLDIVKNSLNSFTGGTFNPEKKITDATYWQIMVSFSVIEAVIGRQPYCSNNLNCEVCNRTGLPHSPQSSYDWIAARINELVSNVKVATDYTSVIVSVWKHIRNDTVHNSAFPSAVFEFPQKADKIVYDVKRSIGDYDKDATALMSLNHLTHDVARYLLLDKVFHTEIFPSLRPLISQTVALGKKSTRTKKAGV
;
A
#
# COMPACT_ATOMS: atom_id res chain seq x y z
N MET A 1 -6.68 28.65 -8.70
CA MET A 1 -6.14 28.13 -7.42
C MET A 1 -4.72 27.62 -7.61
N LYS A 2 -3.80 27.87 -6.67
CA LYS A 2 -2.43 27.34 -6.68
C LYS A 2 -2.12 26.75 -5.31
N GLN A 3 -1.77 25.47 -5.25
CA GLN A 3 -1.55 24.74 -4.01
C GLN A 3 -0.27 23.91 -4.09
N ARG A 4 0.40 23.72 -2.96
CA ARG A 4 1.60 22.91 -2.83
C ARG A 4 1.24 21.58 -2.17
N PHE A 5 1.79 20.49 -2.71
CA PHE A 5 1.64 19.14 -2.16
C PHE A 5 3.00 18.52 -1.89
N LEU A 6 3.10 17.70 -0.85
CA LEU A 6 4.22 16.79 -0.66
C LEU A 6 3.97 15.47 -1.39
N THR A 7 5.01 14.93 -2.01
CA THR A 7 4.97 13.66 -2.75
C THR A 7 6.31 12.91 -2.63
N ASN A 8 6.34 11.70 -3.17
CA ASN A 8 7.57 10.93 -3.32
C ASN A 8 8.29 11.22 -4.64
N PHE A 9 7.58 11.71 -5.67
CA PHE A 9 8.12 11.84 -7.03
C PHE A 9 7.63 13.12 -7.71
N SER A 10 8.54 13.96 -8.19
CA SER A 10 8.23 15.14 -9.00
C SER A 10 8.46 14.92 -10.50
N PRO A 11 7.64 15.52 -11.38
CA PRO A 11 7.82 15.38 -12.81
C PRO A 11 8.96 16.27 -13.32
N LYS A 12 9.78 15.74 -14.23
CA LYS A 12 10.83 16.51 -14.93
C LYS A 12 10.27 17.62 -15.83
N GLN A 13 9.10 17.38 -16.40
CA GLN A 13 8.42 18.35 -17.27
C GLN A 13 7.07 18.72 -16.66
N THR A 14 6.63 19.96 -16.90
CA THR A 14 5.28 20.37 -16.48
C THR A 14 4.22 19.48 -17.13
N GLN A 15 3.35 18.88 -16.31
CA GLN A 15 2.26 18.03 -16.78
C GLN A 15 0.98 18.87 -16.90
N LYS A 16 0.28 18.71 -18.03
CA LYS A 16 -1.03 19.32 -18.27
C LYS A 16 -2.09 18.23 -18.27
N LEU A 17 -2.98 18.24 -17.30
CA LEU A 17 -4.06 17.27 -17.12
C LEU A 17 -5.41 17.97 -17.23
N GLY A 18 -5.84 18.25 -18.46
CA GLY A 18 -6.99 19.12 -18.70
C GLY A 18 -6.75 20.51 -18.13
N ASP A 19 -7.53 20.90 -17.11
CA ASP A 19 -7.42 22.20 -16.45
C ASP A 19 -6.43 22.24 -15.27
N LEU A 20 -5.81 21.11 -14.92
CA LEU A 20 -4.73 21.06 -13.95
C LEU A 20 -3.36 21.20 -14.63
N ILE A 21 -2.50 22.00 -14.02
CA ILE A 21 -1.07 22.14 -14.36
C ILE A 21 -0.27 21.70 -13.15
N ILE A 22 0.54 20.66 -13.31
CA ILE A 22 1.39 20.11 -12.25
C ILE A 22 2.84 20.36 -12.62
N LYS A 23 3.59 20.95 -11.70
CA LYS A 23 5.02 21.17 -11.87
C LYS A 23 5.77 20.80 -10.60
N ALA A 24 7.02 20.35 -10.76
CA ALA A 24 7.96 20.28 -9.66
C ALA A 24 8.11 21.66 -9.01
N ASP A 25 8.26 21.67 -7.69
CA ASP A 25 8.57 22.88 -6.92
C ASP A 25 9.96 22.76 -6.32
N LYS A 26 10.08 22.08 -5.18
CA LYS A 26 11.33 21.89 -4.43
C LYS A 26 11.37 20.54 -3.73
N ARG A 27 12.54 20.17 -3.22
CA ARG A 27 12.65 19.08 -2.25
C ARG A 27 12.54 19.66 -0.84
N VAL A 28 11.73 19.01 -0.02
CA VAL A 28 11.42 19.45 1.34
C VAL A 28 11.83 18.36 2.29
N SER A 29 12.42 18.74 3.42
CA SER A 29 12.65 17.80 4.50
C SER A 29 11.73 18.08 5.68
N ILE A 30 11.15 17.01 6.22
CA ILE A 30 10.36 17.04 7.44
C ILE A 30 11.25 16.51 8.57
N LYS A 31 11.39 17.30 9.63
CA LYS A 31 12.12 16.87 10.83
C LYS A 31 11.12 16.38 11.88
N SER A 32 11.22 15.10 12.24
CA SER A 32 10.39 14.50 13.29
C SER A 32 11.25 13.68 14.24
N LYS A 33 11.22 14.03 15.54
CA LYS A 33 11.90 13.30 16.64
C LYS A 33 13.39 12.96 16.36
N GLY A 34 14.12 13.89 15.72
CA GLY A 34 15.54 13.72 15.40
C GLY A 34 15.84 13.03 14.06
N ASN A 35 14.82 12.49 13.39
CA ASN A 35 14.94 11.96 12.03
C ASN A 35 14.57 13.04 11.01
N ARG A 36 15.27 13.03 9.88
CA ARG A 36 14.97 13.88 8.72
C ARG A 36 14.50 12.97 7.58
N MET A 37 13.28 13.19 7.11
CA MET A 37 12.75 12.52 5.92
C MET A 37 12.68 13.52 4.77
N TRP A 38 13.03 13.08 3.56
CA TRP A 38 13.04 13.92 2.37
C TRP A 38 11.87 13.58 1.48
N HIS A 39 11.15 14.60 1.05
CA HIS A 39 10.02 14.52 0.15
C HIS A 39 10.22 15.48 -1.00
N ASP A 40 9.60 15.14 -2.12
CA ASP A 40 9.43 16.05 -3.23
C ASP A 40 8.21 16.93 -2.97
N SER A 41 8.14 18.08 -3.63
CA SER A 41 6.94 18.91 -3.60
C SER A 41 6.51 19.33 -5.00
N LEU A 42 5.19 19.37 -5.18
CA LEU A 42 4.52 19.75 -6.42
C LEU A 42 3.77 21.05 -6.21
N ILE A 43 3.80 21.92 -7.21
CA ILE A 43 2.79 22.97 -7.35
C ILE A 43 1.73 22.46 -8.32
N VAL A 44 0.49 22.43 -7.84
CA VAL A 44 -0.70 22.18 -8.66
C VAL A 44 -1.45 23.50 -8.84
N THR A 45 -1.65 23.87 -10.09
CA THR A 45 -2.42 25.05 -10.48
C THR A 45 -3.67 24.61 -11.23
N SER A 46 -4.84 25.12 -10.82
CA SER A 46 -6.10 24.94 -11.54
C SER A 46 -6.63 26.30 -11.99
N LYS A 47 -7.19 26.35 -13.20
CA LYS A 47 -7.88 27.55 -13.72
C LYS A 47 -9.10 27.94 -12.87
N PHE A 48 -9.76 26.96 -12.26
CA PHE A 48 -10.96 27.14 -11.44
C PHE A 48 -10.72 26.62 -10.02
N GLU A 49 -11.49 27.09 -9.06
CA GLU A 49 -11.55 26.51 -7.69
C GLU A 49 -12.36 25.22 -7.67
N ASP A 50 -12.08 24.32 -8.61
CA ASP A 50 -12.76 23.02 -8.68
C ASP A 50 -12.10 22.05 -7.70
N ARG A 51 -12.64 22.02 -6.46
CA ARG A 51 -12.24 21.07 -5.43
C ARG A 51 -12.41 19.61 -5.85
N LYS A 52 -13.39 19.30 -6.70
CA LYS A 52 -13.64 17.92 -7.16
C LYS A 52 -12.52 17.46 -8.11
N LEU A 53 -12.11 18.32 -9.03
CA LEU A 53 -11.00 18.04 -9.94
C LEU A 53 -9.69 17.81 -9.16
N LEU A 54 -9.41 18.66 -8.17
CA LEU A 54 -8.25 18.50 -7.30
C LEU A 54 -8.31 17.19 -6.50
N ASN A 55 -9.45 16.90 -5.86
CA ASN A 55 -9.65 15.66 -5.10
C ASN A 55 -9.39 14.41 -5.97
N ASN A 56 -9.97 14.39 -7.17
CA ASN A 56 -9.73 13.29 -8.12
C ASN A 56 -8.25 13.14 -8.47
N TRP A 57 -7.52 14.26 -8.64
CA TRP A 57 -6.08 14.21 -8.86
C TRP A 57 -5.31 13.68 -7.65
N VAL A 58 -5.64 14.11 -6.43
CA VAL A 58 -5.00 13.62 -5.20
C VAL A 58 -5.17 12.11 -5.08
N ILE A 59 -6.41 11.61 -5.21
CA ILE A 59 -6.70 10.16 -5.15
C ILE A 59 -5.91 9.42 -6.23
N PHE A 60 -5.95 9.89 -7.48
CA PHE A 60 -5.22 9.29 -8.59
C PHE A 60 -3.72 9.22 -8.33
N HIS A 61 -3.12 10.34 -7.91
CA HIS A 61 -1.69 10.47 -7.70
C HIS A 61 -1.22 9.55 -6.56
N THR A 62 -1.91 9.58 -5.43
CA THR A 62 -1.62 8.73 -4.27
C THR A 62 -1.75 7.25 -4.62
N PHE A 63 -2.81 6.85 -5.31
CA PHE A 63 -3.03 5.46 -5.74
C PHE A 63 -1.96 4.99 -6.73
N THR A 64 -1.75 5.77 -7.79
CA THR A 64 -0.90 5.39 -8.93
C THR A 64 0.57 5.36 -8.54
N LEU A 65 1.04 6.30 -7.72
CA LEU A 65 2.46 6.41 -7.35
C LEU A 65 2.77 5.91 -5.93
N ALA A 66 1.77 5.35 -5.23
CA ALA A 66 1.88 4.97 -3.82
C ALA A 66 2.42 6.13 -2.94
N SER A 67 2.01 7.36 -3.26
CA SER A 67 2.44 8.56 -2.53
C SER A 67 1.42 8.94 -1.46
N GLY A 68 1.47 8.21 -0.33
CA GLY A 68 0.57 8.42 0.81
C GLY A 68 0.61 9.87 1.35
N TYR A 69 1.79 10.50 1.33
CA TYR A 69 1.98 11.88 1.79
C TYR A 69 1.16 12.90 1.01
N THR A 70 0.84 12.68 -0.27
CA THR A 70 0.03 13.62 -1.04
C THR A 70 -1.40 13.67 -0.52
N LEU A 71 -1.97 12.52 -0.17
CA LEU A 71 -3.31 12.45 0.42
C LEU A 71 -3.30 12.98 1.85
N SER A 72 -2.36 12.54 2.69
CA SER A 72 -2.26 13.05 4.06
C SER A 72 -2.09 14.57 4.08
N TRP A 73 -1.23 15.14 3.22
CA TRP A 73 -1.05 16.58 3.12
C TRP A 73 -2.33 17.32 2.66
N TYR A 74 -3.10 16.71 1.75
CA TYR A 74 -4.39 17.26 1.30
C TYR A 74 -5.45 17.25 2.40
N GLU A 75 -5.48 16.21 3.23
CA GLU A 75 -6.46 16.05 4.32
C GLU A 75 -6.04 16.82 5.59
N GLU A 76 -4.74 16.97 5.84
CA GLU A 76 -4.16 17.64 7.01
C GLU A 76 -4.01 19.16 6.85
N GLU A 77 -4.55 19.81 5.80
CA GLU A 77 -4.49 21.28 5.68
C GLU A 77 -5.07 22.04 6.90
N ASP A 78 -5.79 21.35 7.80
CA ASP A 78 -6.28 21.87 9.09
C ASP A 78 -5.37 21.59 10.31
N TYR A 79 -4.32 20.77 10.20
CA TYR A 79 -3.41 20.40 11.30
C TYR A 79 -2.01 21.00 11.09
N SER A 80 -1.64 21.94 11.96
CA SER A 80 -0.40 22.72 11.93
C SER A 80 0.83 21.89 11.52
N PRO A 81 1.54 22.22 10.42
CA PRO A 81 2.63 21.41 9.94
C PRO A 81 3.79 21.45 10.93
N SER A 82 4.42 20.28 11.10
CA SER A 82 5.79 20.19 11.58
C SER A 82 6.71 21.10 10.74
N GLU A 83 7.78 21.64 11.34
CA GLU A 83 8.66 22.61 10.68
C GLU A 83 9.21 22.07 9.35
N LEU A 84 8.70 22.61 8.24
CA LEU A 84 9.17 22.27 6.90
C LEU A 84 10.46 23.01 6.60
N ILE A 85 11.54 22.26 6.41
CA ILE A 85 12.81 22.82 5.94
C ILE A 85 12.84 22.64 4.43
N VAL A 86 12.68 23.75 3.71
CA VAL A 86 12.71 23.80 2.25
C VAL A 86 14.16 23.97 1.80
N GLU A 87 14.64 23.09 0.93
CA GLU A 87 15.97 23.19 0.34
C GLU A 87 15.84 23.27 -1.19
N ASP A 88 16.71 24.05 -1.83
CA ASP A 88 16.75 24.10 -3.30
C ASP A 88 17.31 22.78 -3.82
N ALA A 89 16.58 22.20 -4.76
CA ALA A 89 16.77 20.80 -5.09
C ALA A 89 17.46 20.66 -6.45
N ASN A 90 18.50 19.81 -6.49
CA ASN A 90 19.27 19.46 -7.69
C ASN A 90 18.47 18.52 -8.62
N ASP A 91 18.26 18.83 -9.89
CA ASP A 91 17.42 18.10 -10.89
C ASP A 91 17.49 16.55 -10.94
N ASN A 92 18.49 15.94 -10.31
CA ASN A 92 18.69 14.48 -10.21
C ASN A 92 17.55 13.67 -9.53
N TYR A 93 16.53 14.30 -8.94
CA TYR A 93 15.37 13.62 -8.33
C TYR A 93 14.10 13.67 -9.19
N LEU A 94 14.14 14.33 -10.35
CA LEU A 94 12.96 14.49 -11.21
C LEU A 94 12.73 13.25 -12.08
N GLU A 95 11.49 12.80 -12.16
CA GLU A 95 11.08 11.58 -12.86
C GLU A 95 10.38 11.87 -14.21
N ASP A 96 10.49 10.93 -15.15
CA ASP A 96 9.81 11.01 -16.45
C ASP A 96 8.36 10.55 -16.34
N TYR A 97 7.43 11.50 -16.37
CA TYR A 97 6.00 11.20 -16.29
C TYR A 97 5.40 10.70 -17.63
N GLY A 98 6.18 10.69 -18.72
CA GLY A 98 5.83 9.97 -19.94
C GLY A 98 6.04 8.45 -19.81
N ASP A 99 6.74 8.00 -18.78
CA ASP A 99 6.93 6.59 -18.45
C ASP A 99 7.04 6.36 -16.92
N ILE A 100 5.89 6.27 -16.27
CA ILE A 100 5.80 6.07 -14.81
C ILE A 100 5.78 4.60 -14.39
N ALA A 101 5.96 3.64 -15.30
CA ALA A 101 5.80 2.22 -14.98
C ALA A 101 6.71 1.80 -13.80
N ARG A 102 7.95 2.29 -13.80
CA ARG A 102 8.91 2.08 -12.70
C ARG A 102 8.46 2.73 -11.38
N LEU A 103 7.74 3.85 -11.43
CA LEU A 103 7.23 4.51 -10.21
C LEU A 103 6.01 3.75 -9.66
N MET A 104 5.14 3.28 -10.56
CA MET A 104 3.93 2.54 -10.22
C MET A 104 4.23 1.18 -9.60
N TYR A 105 5.19 0.44 -10.14
CA TYR A 105 5.49 -0.94 -9.73
C TYR A 105 6.79 -1.06 -8.94
N PHE A 106 7.24 0.06 -8.37
CA PHE A 106 8.53 0.25 -7.73
C PHE A 106 9.72 0.07 -8.70
N PRO A 107 10.89 0.66 -8.42
CA PRO A 107 12.12 0.37 -9.14
C PRO A 107 12.49 -1.12 -9.10
N SER A 108 11.98 -1.88 -10.06
CA SER A 108 12.47 -3.21 -10.39
C SER A 108 13.42 -3.10 -11.59
N ASN A 109 14.29 -4.09 -11.74
CA ASN A 109 15.11 -4.22 -12.95
C ASN A 109 14.30 -4.78 -14.12
N GLU A 110 12.99 -5.03 -13.93
CA GLU A 110 12.13 -5.54 -14.97
C GLU A 110 11.76 -4.40 -15.93
N LYS A 111 11.79 -4.71 -17.23
CA LYS A 111 11.34 -3.77 -18.26
C LYS A 111 9.83 -3.91 -18.42
N TYR A 112 9.10 -2.92 -17.95
CA TYR A 112 7.65 -2.83 -18.13
C TYR A 112 7.30 -2.10 -19.43
N LYS A 113 6.06 -2.30 -19.91
CA LYS A 113 5.50 -1.46 -20.97
C LYS A 113 5.43 -0.02 -20.47
N LYS A 114 5.69 0.96 -21.33
CA LYS A 114 5.63 2.37 -20.96
C LYS A 114 4.22 2.75 -20.53
N LEU A 115 4.13 3.47 -19.41
CA LEU A 115 2.85 3.97 -18.89
C LEU A 115 2.91 5.49 -18.77
N ASP A 116 2.05 6.19 -19.51
CA ASP A 116 2.00 7.66 -19.51
C ASP A 116 1.05 8.16 -18.43
N TYR A 117 1.54 9.04 -17.55
CA TYR A 117 0.79 9.55 -16.40
C TYR A 117 -0.49 10.28 -16.81
N SER A 118 -0.45 11.05 -17.91
CA SER A 118 -1.59 11.85 -18.37
C SER A 118 -2.69 10.97 -18.99
N LYS A 119 -2.31 9.91 -19.72
CA LYS A 119 -3.25 8.91 -20.24
C LYS A 119 -3.94 8.16 -19.11
N LEU A 120 -3.19 7.71 -18.11
CA LEU A 120 -3.76 7.01 -16.95
C LEU A 120 -4.71 7.92 -16.17
N TYR A 121 -4.38 9.20 -15.98
CA TYR A 121 -5.30 10.13 -15.33
C TYR A 121 -6.61 10.29 -16.11
N SER A 122 -6.53 10.37 -17.44
CA SER A 122 -7.71 10.46 -18.29
C SER A 122 -8.60 9.22 -18.17
N GLN A 123 -8.01 8.02 -18.07
CA GLN A 123 -8.75 6.78 -17.80
C GLN A 123 -9.38 6.79 -16.39
N PHE A 124 -8.63 7.25 -15.39
CA PHE A 124 -9.10 7.34 -14.01
C PHE A 124 -10.35 8.22 -13.87
N LEU A 125 -10.44 9.31 -14.62
CA LEU A 125 -11.61 10.20 -14.61
C LEU A 125 -12.89 9.55 -15.19
N LEU A 126 -12.77 8.42 -15.89
CA LEU A 126 -13.88 7.68 -16.49
C LEU A 126 -14.36 6.50 -15.64
N LEU A 127 -13.75 6.27 -14.47
CA LEU A 127 -14.14 5.17 -13.59
C LEU A 127 -15.59 5.32 -13.12
N ASP A 128 -16.30 4.20 -13.08
CA ASP A 128 -17.59 4.14 -12.43
C ASP A 128 -17.43 4.31 -10.90
N ARG A 129 -18.53 4.67 -10.24
CA ARG A 129 -18.54 4.95 -8.81
C ARG A 129 -18.03 3.77 -7.98
N ASN A 130 -18.39 2.53 -8.33
CA ASN A 130 -18.00 1.37 -7.52
C ASN A 130 -16.48 1.14 -7.61
N THR A 131 -15.91 1.26 -8.81
CA THR A 131 -14.45 1.14 -8.99
C THR A 131 -13.69 2.25 -8.28
N LEU A 132 -14.18 3.49 -8.34
CA LEU A 132 -13.60 4.62 -7.61
C LEU A 132 -13.66 4.41 -6.08
N ASP A 133 -14.77 3.87 -5.57
CA ASP A 133 -14.91 3.60 -4.13
C ASP A 133 -13.96 2.49 -3.65
N ILE A 134 -13.66 1.48 -4.50
CA ILE A 134 -12.61 0.48 -4.22
C ILE A 134 -11.23 1.15 -4.18
N VAL A 135 -10.93 2.05 -5.12
CA VAL A 135 -9.67 2.82 -5.10
C VAL A 135 -9.54 3.63 -3.81
N LYS A 136 -10.56 4.39 -3.43
CA LYS A 136 -10.55 5.14 -2.16
C LYS A 136 -10.32 4.22 -0.95
N ASN A 137 -10.99 3.07 -0.91
CA ASN A 137 -10.80 2.12 0.17
C ASN A 137 -9.36 1.59 0.25
N SER A 138 -8.68 1.42 -0.88
CA SER A 138 -7.26 1.02 -0.92
C SER A 138 -6.31 2.08 -0.35
N LEU A 139 -6.74 3.34 -0.25
CA LEU A 139 -5.94 4.45 0.30
C LEU A 139 -6.10 4.61 1.81
N ASN A 140 -7.05 3.91 2.44
CA ASN A 140 -7.26 3.98 3.87
C ASN A 140 -6.07 3.39 4.63
N SER A 141 -5.55 4.15 5.60
CA SER A 141 -4.46 3.73 6.48
C SER A 141 -4.90 3.73 7.94
N PHE A 142 -4.86 2.56 8.57
CA PHE A 142 -5.14 2.35 9.99
C PHE A 142 -3.86 2.33 10.84
N THR A 143 -2.69 2.33 10.20
CA THR A 143 -1.38 2.30 10.86
C THR A 143 -0.74 3.69 10.94
N GLY A 144 -1.30 4.70 10.25
CA GLY A 144 -0.70 6.03 10.08
C GLY A 144 -1.14 7.14 11.03
N GLY A 145 -2.18 6.95 11.84
CA GLY A 145 -2.63 7.95 12.80
C GLY A 145 -1.89 7.77 14.13
N THR A 146 -1.37 8.87 14.70
CA THR A 146 -0.81 9.02 16.07
C THR A 146 -0.90 7.75 16.90
N PHE A 147 0.25 7.12 17.21
CA PHE A 147 0.42 6.10 18.25
C PHE A 147 -0.63 6.33 19.33
N ASN A 148 -1.77 5.64 19.28
CA ASN A 148 -2.84 5.93 20.19
C ASN A 148 -2.39 5.23 21.47
N PRO A 149 -1.92 5.98 22.49
CA PRO A 149 -1.33 5.36 23.67
C PRO A 149 -2.34 4.49 24.43
N GLU A 150 -3.63 4.58 24.08
CA GLU A 150 -4.73 3.78 24.62
C GLU A 150 -4.87 2.42 23.91
N LYS A 151 -4.43 2.26 22.66
CA LYS A 151 -4.51 1.02 21.88
C LYS A 151 -3.23 0.17 21.93
N LYS A 152 -2.62 0.04 23.12
CA LYS A 152 -1.40 -0.77 23.30
C LYS A 152 -1.63 -2.29 23.25
N ILE A 153 -2.89 -2.72 23.35
CA ILE A 153 -3.27 -4.13 23.44
C ILE A 153 -3.54 -4.71 22.03
N THR A 154 -4.07 -3.88 21.13
CA THR A 154 -4.53 -4.27 19.80
C THR A 154 -3.54 -3.84 18.72
N ASP A 155 -3.13 -4.73 17.83
CA ASP A 155 -2.29 -4.38 16.68
C ASP A 155 -3.14 -3.95 15.48
N ALA A 156 -3.03 -2.67 15.10
CA ALA A 156 -3.78 -2.11 13.97
C ALA A 156 -3.39 -2.71 12.61
N THR A 157 -2.25 -3.40 12.53
CA THR A 157 -1.76 -4.05 11.31
C THR A 157 -2.75 -5.11 10.80
N TYR A 158 -3.44 -5.84 11.69
CA TYR A 158 -4.47 -6.79 11.28
C TYR A 158 -5.64 -6.11 10.56
N TRP A 159 -6.08 -4.93 11.02
CA TRP A 159 -7.11 -4.15 10.32
C TRP A 159 -6.62 -3.62 8.97
N GLN A 160 -5.35 -3.21 8.89
CA GLN A 160 -4.77 -2.79 7.61
C GLN A 160 -4.73 -3.94 6.59
N ILE A 161 -4.38 -5.14 7.04
CA ILE A 161 -4.42 -6.36 6.23
C ILE A 161 -5.86 -6.63 5.78
N MET A 162 -6.85 -6.48 6.67
CA MET A 162 -8.27 -6.67 6.36
C MET A 162 -8.78 -5.72 5.28
N VAL A 163 -8.39 -4.45 5.33
CA VAL A 163 -8.76 -3.46 4.32
C VAL A 163 -8.16 -3.82 2.97
N SER A 164 -6.87 -4.18 2.95
CA SER A 164 -6.19 -4.67 1.74
C SER A 164 -6.87 -5.93 1.19
N PHE A 165 -7.25 -6.87 2.06
CA PHE A 165 -7.97 -8.08 1.67
C PHE A 165 -9.36 -7.77 1.09
N SER A 166 -10.09 -6.79 1.64
CA SER A 166 -11.39 -6.37 1.09
C SER A 166 -11.28 -5.82 -0.34
N VAL A 167 -10.18 -5.12 -0.65
CA VAL A 167 -9.87 -4.67 -2.01
C VAL A 167 -9.60 -5.87 -2.92
N ILE A 168 -8.84 -6.86 -2.44
CA ILE A 168 -8.60 -8.12 -3.18
C ILE A 168 -9.93 -8.81 -3.48
N GLU A 169 -10.82 -9.00 -2.49
CA GLU A 169 -12.15 -9.60 -2.68
C GLU A 169 -12.98 -8.86 -3.75
N ALA A 170 -12.89 -7.53 -3.79
CA ALA A 170 -13.59 -6.71 -4.76
C ALA A 170 -13.01 -6.80 -6.19
N VAL A 171 -11.71 -7.14 -6.32
CA VAL A 171 -11.07 -7.38 -7.62
C VAL A 171 -11.33 -8.80 -8.11
N ILE A 172 -11.08 -9.83 -7.28
CA ILE A 172 -11.26 -11.23 -7.67
C ILE A 172 -12.75 -11.57 -7.86
N GLY A 173 -13.63 -10.94 -7.08
CA GLY A 173 -15.06 -11.20 -7.09
C GLY A 173 -15.48 -12.32 -6.13
N ARG A 174 -16.78 -12.41 -5.89
CA ARG A 174 -17.35 -13.46 -5.05
C ARG A 174 -17.41 -14.77 -5.82
N GLN A 175 -17.16 -15.86 -5.11
CA GLN A 175 -17.39 -17.19 -5.63
C GLN A 175 -18.86 -17.37 -6.02
N PRO A 176 -19.17 -17.88 -7.22
CA PRO A 176 -20.54 -18.14 -7.62
C PRO A 176 -21.14 -19.30 -6.82
N TYR A 177 -22.43 -19.19 -6.51
CA TYR A 177 -23.21 -20.30 -5.99
C TYR A 177 -23.82 -21.08 -7.15
N CYS A 178 -23.91 -22.41 -7.02
CA CYS A 178 -24.68 -23.21 -7.96
C CYS A 178 -26.13 -23.36 -7.49
N SER A 179 -26.97 -24.01 -8.31
CA SER A 179 -28.38 -24.26 -8.00
C SER A 179 -28.61 -25.22 -6.84
N ASN A 180 -27.57 -25.93 -6.38
CA ASN A 180 -27.68 -26.82 -5.24
C ASN A 180 -27.84 -26.00 -3.96
N ASN A 181 -28.71 -26.45 -3.08
CA ASN A 181 -28.85 -25.91 -1.74
C ASN A 181 -28.38 -26.96 -0.74
N LEU A 182 -27.58 -26.53 0.22
CA LEU A 182 -27.15 -27.34 1.34
C LEU A 182 -28.13 -27.23 2.50
N ASN A 183 -28.17 -28.30 3.30
CA ASN A 183 -28.81 -28.31 4.60
C ASN A 183 -27.71 -28.37 5.67
N CYS A 184 -27.78 -27.50 6.68
CA CYS A 184 -26.86 -27.56 7.80
C CYS A 184 -27.17 -28.78 8.67
N GLU A 185 -26.22 -29.69 8.84
CA GLU A 185 -26.38 -30.88 9.66
C GLU A 185 -26.51 -30.59 11.17
N VAL A 186 -26.06 -29.41 11.61
CA VAL A 186 -26.06 -29.02 13.04
C VAL A 186 -27.38 -28.39 13.46
N CYS A 187 -27.92 -27.48 12.63
CA CYS A 187 -29.12 -26.70 12.98
C CYS A 187 -30.31 -26.92 12.03
N ASN A 188 -30.21 -27.88 11.11
CA ASN A 188 -31.21 -28.20 10.08
C ASN A 188 -31.63 -27.01 9.20
N ARG A 189 -30.82 -25.94 9.16
CA ARG A 189 -31.08 -24.80 8.30
C ARG A 189 -30.96 -25.23 6.84
N THR A 190 -32.07 -25.13 6.11
CA THR A 190 -32.15 -25.46 4.69
C THR A 190 -31.86 -24.24 3.82
N GLY A 191 -31.57 -24.46 2.53
CA GLY A 191 -31.41 -23.37 1.58
C GLY A 191 -30.07 -22.63 1.72
N LEU A 192 -29.05 -23.28 2.30
CA LEU A 192 -27.72 -22.69 2.35
C LEU A 192 -27.11 -22.70 0.94
N PRO A 193 -26.56 -21.58 0.48
CA PRO A 193 -25.98 -21.50 -0.85
C PRO A 193 -24.79 -22.47 -0.97
N HIS A 194 -24.77 -23.29 -2.02
CA HIS A 194 -23.67 -24.21 -2.30
C HIS A 194 -22.65 -23.58 -3.24
N SER A 195 -21.38 -23.61 -2.86
CA SER A 195 -20.26 -23.30 -3.74
C SER A 195 -19.74 -24.58 -4.39
N PRO A 196 -19.66 -24.67 -5.74
CA PRO A 196 -19.25 -25.90 -6.43
C PRO A 196 -17.75 -26.25 -6.29
N GLN A 197 -16.94 -25.35 -5.76
CA GLN A 197 -15.50 -25.54 -5.54
C GLN A 197 -15.11 -25.00 -4.16
N SER A 198 -13.93 -25.33 -3.65
CA SER A 198 -13.45 -24.75 -2.41
C SER A 198 -13.10 -23.26 -2.59
N SER A 199 -13.09 -22.48 -1.51
CA SER A 199 -12.63 -21.07 -1.56
C SER A 199 -11.19 -20.97 -2.06
N TYR A 200 -10.34 -21.94 -1.71
CA TYR A 200 -8.97 -22.02 -2.18
C TYR A 200 -8.92 -22.16 -3.70
N ASP A 201 -9.66 -23.13 -4.25
CA ASP A 201 -9.67 -23.40 -5.69
C ASP A 201 -10.21 -22.21 -6.48
N TRP A 202 -11.26 -21.55 -5.95
CA TRP A 202 -11.79 -20.31 -6.55
C TRP A 202 -10.74 -19.21 -6.60
N ILE A 203 -10.06 -18.92 -5.49
CA ILE A 203 -9.03 -17.88 -5.42
C ILE A 203 -7.89 -18.22 -6.37
N ALA A 204 -7.38 -19.46 -6.32
CA ALA A 204 -6.28 -19.89 -7.17
C ALA A 204 -6.63 -19.82 -8.65
N ALA A 205 -7.81 -20.29 -9.06
CA ALA A 205 -8.28 -20.20 -10.44
C ALA A 205 -8.36 -18.74 -10.88
N ARG A 206 -8.99 -17.88 -10.06
CA ARG A 206 -9.18 -16.47 -10.41
C ARG A 206 -7.87 -15.69 -10.50
N ILE A 207 -6.90 -15.98 -9.64
CA ILE A 207 -5.58 -15.35 -9.71
C ILE A 207 -4.80 -15.84 -10.93
N ASN A 208 -4.86 -17.13 -11.28
CA ASN A 208 -4.22 -17.64 -12.50
C ASN A 208 -4.83 -17.09 -13.79
N GLU A 209 -6.12 -16.76 -13.80
CA GLU A 209 -6.76 -16.05 -14.92
C GLU A 209 -6.24 -14.63 -15.10
N LEU A 210 -5.96 -13.92 -13.98
CA LEU A 210 -5.50 -12.53 -14.00
C LEU A 210 -3.99 -12.42 -14.21
N VAL A 211 -3.20 -13.32 -13.62
CA VAL A 211 -1.74 -13.23 -13.54
C VAL A 211 -1.10 -14.34 -14.36
N SER A 212 -0.58 -14.02 -15.54
CA SER A 212 0.00 -15.01 -16.45
C SER A 212 1.30 -15.66 -15.94
N ASN A 213 2.04 -14.98 -15.05
CA ASN A 213 3.26 -15.53 -14.48
C ASN A 213 2.93 -16.50 -13.34
N VAL A 214 3.14 -17.79 -13.57
CA VAL A 214 2.80 -18.88 -12.63
C VAL A 214 3.43 -18.69 -11.24
N LYS A 215 4.68 -18.23 -11.16
CA LYS A 215 5.34 -17.99 -9.86
C LYS A 215 4.67 -16.84 -9.11
N VAL A 216 4.43 -15.72 -9.79
CA VAL A 216 3.77 -14.55 -9.20
C VAL A 216 2.33 -14.91 -8.77
N ALA A 217 1.59 -15.63 -9.60
CA ALA A 217 0.25 -16.12 -9.29
C ALA A 217 0.25 -17.03 -8.05
N THR A 218 1.24 -17.91 -7.91
CA THR A 218 1.40 -18.79 -6.74
C THR A 218 1.70 -17.99 -5.47
N ASP A 219 2.62 -17.03 -5.55
CA ASP A 219 2.97 -16.16 -4.42
C ASP A 219 1.77 -15.31 -3.97
N TYR A 220 1.02 -14.73 -4.92
CA TYR A 220 -0.19 -13.95 -4.64
C TYR A 220 -1.26 -14.83 -4.01
N THR A 221 -1.54 -16.01 -4.59
CA THR A 221 -2.51 -16.97 -4.05
C THR A 221 -2.15 -17.37 -2.61
N SER A 222 -0.87 -17.63 -2.34
CA SER A 222 -0.40 -18.01 -1.00
C SER A 222 -0.67 -16.93 0.05
N VAL A 223 -0.41 -15.66 -0.28
CA VAL A 223 -0.71 -14.52 0.60
C VAL A 223 -2.21 -14.37 0.82
N ILE A 224 -3.01 -14.37 -0.26
CA ILE A 224 -4.47 -14.19 -0.20
C ILE A 224 -5.13 -15.27 0.66
N VAL A 225 -4.81 -16.55 0.39
CA VAL A 225 -5.36 -17.70 1.11
C VAL A 225 -4.98 -17.65 2.59
N SER A 226 -3.73 -17.32 2.90
CA SER A 226 -3.25 -17.27 4.28
C SER A 226 -3.96 -16.17 5.07
N VAL A 227 -4.08 -14.97 4.49
CA VAL A 227 -4.83 -13.86 5.11
C VAL A 227 -6.30 -14.22 5.27
N TRP A 228 -6.94 -14.79 4.25
CA TRP A 228 -8.34 -15.22 4.30
C TRP A 228 -8.57 -16.20 5.46
N LYS A 229 -7.74 -17.24 5.54
CA LYS A 229 -7.90 -18.33 6.49
C LYS A 229 -7.60 -17.91 7.93
N HIS A 230 -6.52 -17.16 8.15
CA HIS A 230 -5.95 -16.97 9.48
C HIS A 230 -6.09 -15.55 10.05
N ILE A 231 -6.39 -14.54 9.22
CA ILE A 231 -6.60 -13.18 9.70
C ILE A 231 -8.06 -12.82 9.56
N ARG A 232 -8.61 -12.95 8.35
CA ARG A 232 -9.98 -12.54 8.06
C ARG A 232 -11.01 -13.39 8.80
N ASN A 233 -10.93 -14.71 8.69
CA ASN A 233 -11.90 -15.58 9.37
C ASN A 233 -11.79 -15.45 10.89
N ASP A 234 -10.58 -15.37 11.44
CA ASP A 234 -10.38 -15.22 12.88
C ASP A 234 -10.86 -13.86 13.40
N THR A 235 -10.53 -12.77 12.70
CA THR A 235 -10.93 -11.42 13.12
C THR A 235 -12.45 -11.20 12.96
N VAL A 236 -13.03 -11.61 11.83
CA VAL A 236 -14.44 -11.29 11.50
C VAL A 236 -15.42 -12.29 12.08
N HIS A 237 -15.13 -13.58 12.02
CA HIS A 237 -16.09 -14.62 12.42
C HIS A 237 -15.87 -15.11 13.85
N ASN A 238 -14.60 -15.17 14.30
CA ASN A 238 -14.28 -15.64 15.64
C ASN A 238 -14.16 -14.48 16.65
N SER A 239 -14.25 -13.23 16.20
CA SER A 239 -13.98 -12.03 17.02
C SER A 239 -12.64 -12.12 17.76
N ALA A 240 -11.70 -12.90 17.22
CA ALA A 240 -10.38 -13.06 17.78
C ALA A 240 -9.57 -11.83 17.37
N PHE A 241 -9.24 -11.00 18.35
CA PHE A 241 -8.37 -9.86 18.11
C PHE A 241 -6.94 -10.26 18.50
N PRO A 242 -6.02 -10.43 17.54
CA PRO A 242 -4.67 -10.84 17.87
C PRO A 242 -3.97 -9.72 18.66
N SER A 243 -3.28 -10.13 19.71
CA SER A 243 -2.50 -9.22 20.55
C SER A 243 -1.33 -8.61 19.78
N ALA A 244 -0.86 -7.45 20.24
CA ALA A 244 0.39 -6.87 19.76
C ALA A 244 1.56 -7.87 19.89
N VAL A 245 2.25 -8.07 18.77
CA VAL A 245 3.44 -8.91 18.71
C VAL A 245 4.64 -8.03 19.06
N PHE A 246 5.38 -8.37 20.12
CA PHE A 246 6.50 -7.56 20.60
C PHE A 246 7.87 -8.21 20.37
N GLU A 247 7.91 -9.43 19.85
CA GLU A 247 9.17 -10.11 19.61
C GLU A 247 9.83 -9.57 18.34
N PHE A 248 11.00 -8.97 18.54
CA PHE A 248 11.94 -8.66 17.47
C PHE A 248 12.92 -9.82 17.34
N PRO A 249 13.40 -10.12 16.12
CA PRO A 249 14.34 -11.20 15.91
C PRO A 249 15.60 -11.02 16.77
N GLN A 250 15.93 -12.02 17.59
CA GLN A 250 16.92 -11.82 18.64
C GLN A 250 18.40 -11.89 18.22
N LYS A 251 18.81 -12.46 17.07
CA LYS A 251 20.24 -12.79 16.86
C LYS A 251 20.75 -12.84 15.41
N ALA A 252 20.15 -12.14 14.44
CA ALA A 252 20.69 -12.10 13.08
C ALA A 252 20.94 -10.67 12.59
N ASP A 253 22.12 -10.47 11.99
CA ASP A 253 22.55 -9.18 11.44
C ASP A 253 21.70 -8.77 10.22
N LYS A 254 21.09 -9.75 9.52
CA LYS A 254 20.16 -9.53 8.42
C LYS A 254 19.16 -10.67 8.30
N ILE A 255 17.86 -10.37 8.34
CA ILE A 255 16.78 -11.32 8.12
C ILE A 255 15.98 -10.91 6.89
N VAL A 256 15.64 -11.90 6.06
CA VAL A 256 14.77 -11.75 4.90
C VAL A 256 13.42 -12.37 5.23
N TYR A 257 12.37 -11.56 5.19
CA TYR A 257 10.98 -11.99 5.31
C TYR A 257 10.40 -12.08 3.89
N ASP A 258 10.59 -13.23 3.25
CA ASP A 258 9.91 -13.57 2.00
C ASP A 258 8.46 -14.00 2.25
N VAL A 259 7.72 -14.37 1.19
CA VAL A 259 6.33 -14.81 1.29
C VAL A 259 6.16 -15.93 2.30
N LYS A 260 7.01 -16.96 2.24
CA LYS A 260 6.93 -18.14 3.11
C LYS A 260 7.13 -17.75 4.58
N ARG A 261 8.17 -16.97 4.89
CA ARG A 261 8.46 -16.57 6.25
C ARG A 261 7.43 -15.59 6.81
N SER A 262 6.99 -14.63 5.99
CA SER A 262 5.96 -13.68 6.39
C SER A 262 4.66 -14.40 6.76
N ILE A 263 4.28 -15.45 6.04
CA ILE A 263 3.11 -16.30 6.36
C ILE A 263 3.36 -17.21 7.55
N GLY A 264 4.57 -17.77 7.69
CA GLY A 264 4.87 -18.75 8.75
C GLY A 264 5.05 -18.15 10.14
N ASP A 265 5.47 -16.88 10.22
CA ASP A 265 5.94 -16.25 11.45
C ASP A 265 5.11 -15.02 11.88
N TYR A 266 4.08 -14.59 11.14
CA TYR A 266 3.36 -13.32 11.44
C TYR A 266 2.72 -13.28 12.84
N ASP A 267 2.36 -14.43 13.40
CA ASP A 267 1.73 -14.55 14.72
C ASP A 267 2.74 -14.44 15.87
N LYS A 268 4.04 -14.50 15.57
CA LYS A 268 5.14 -14.54 16.54
C LYS A 268 6.14 -13.41 16.38
N ASP A 269 6.27 -12.84 15.18
CA ASP A 269 7.26 -11.80 14.86
C ASP A 269 6.58 -10.56 14.27
N ALA A 270 6.72 -9.41 14.94
CA ALA A 270 6.13 -8.14 14.50
C ALA A 270 6.60 -7.71 13.11
N THR A 271 7.85 -8.05 12.77
CA THR A 271 8.44 -7.77 11.47
C THR A 271 7.86 -8.69 10.40
N ALA A 272 7.55 -9.95 10.73
CA ALA A 272 6.85 -10.85 9.82
C ALA A 272 5.41 -10.37 9.56
N LEU A 273 4.71 -9.89 10.60
CA LEU A 273 3.38 -9.28 10.44
C LEU A 273 3.41 -8.02 9.57
N MET A 274 4.38 -7.13 9.80
CA MET A 274 4.59 -5.94 8.96
C MET A 274 4.91 -6.33 7.52
N SER A 275 5.74 -7.37 7.31
CA SER A 275 6.03 -7.92 6.00
C SER A 275 4.76 -8.45 5.33
N LEU A 276 3.95 -9.26 6.03
CA LEU A 276 2.68 -9.77 5.53
C LEU A 276 1.70 -8.65 5.16
N ASN A 277 1.67 -7.57 5.94
CA ASN A 277 0.91 -6.38 5.61
C ASN A 277 1.36 -5.73 4.30
N HIS A 278 2.67 -5.51 4.13
CA HIS A 278 3.21 -4.99 2.87
C HIS A 278 2.92 -5.91 1.68
N LEU A 279 3.09 -7.24 1.85
CA LEU A 279 2.78 -8.21 0.80
C LEU A 279 1.29 -8.17 0.41
N THR A 280 0.39 -8.12 1.39
CA THR A 280 -1.05 -8.06 1.15
C THR A 280 -1.45 -6.76 0.46
N HIS A 281 -0.90 -5.63 0.92
CA HIS A 281 -1.11 -4.33 0.29
C HIS A 281 -0.59 -4.30 -1.16
N ASP A 282 0.60 -4.84 -1.41
CA ASP A 282 1.18 -4.94 -2.75
C ASP A 282 0.29 -5.79 -3.67
N VAL A 283 -0.16 -6.97 -3.24
CA VAL A 283 -1.12 -7.81 -4.00
C VAL A 283 -2.40 -7.03 -4.30
N ALA A 284 -3.02 -6.41 -3.28
CA ALA A 284 -4.24 -5.64 -3.44
C ALA A 284 -4.08 -4.52 -4.46
N ARG A 285 -2.99 -3.76 -4.35
CA ARG A 285 -2.70 -2.64 -5.23
C ARG A 285 -2.40 -3.08 -6.66
N TYR A 286 -1.57 -4.11 -6.88
CA TYR A 286 -1.25 -4.56 -8.23
C TYR A 286 -2.48 -5.12 -8.97
N LEU A 287 -3.30 -5.92 -8.27
CA LEU A 287 -4.58 -6.38 -8.81
C LEU A 287 -5.53 -5.22 -9.15
N LEU A 288 -5.60 -4.20 -8.29
CA LEU A 288 -6.46 -3.05 -8.51
C LEU A 288 -5.95 -2.12 -9.62
N LEU A 289 -4.64 -1.91 -9.73
CA LEU A 289 -4.04 -1.15 -10.82
C LEU A 289 -4.37 -1.78 -12.17
N ASP A 290 -4.30 -3.10 -12.26
CA ASP A 290 -4.69 -3.80 -13.47
C ASP A 290 -6.19 -3.70 -13.76
N LYS A 291 -7.04 -3.86 -12.74
CA LYS A 291 -8.49 -3.66 -12.88
C LYS A 291 -8.86 -2.26 -13.40
N VAL A 292 -8.11 -1.24 -12.98
CA VAL A 292 -8.38 0.17 -13.29
C VAL A 292 -7.78 0.58 -14.65
N PHE A 293 -6.58 0.12 -14.99
CA PHE A 293 -5.79 0.62 -16.12
C PHE A 293 -5.46 -0.44 -17.18
N HIS A 294 -5.84 -1.70 -16.98
CA HIS A 294 -5.56 -2.83 -17.88
C HIS A 294 -4.07 -2.92 -18.27
N THR A 295 -3.22 -2.87 -17.25
CA THR A 295 -1.76 -2.81 -17.40
C THR A 295 -1.15 -4.16 -17.76
N GLU A 296 -1.78 -5.26 -17.38
CA GLU A 296 -1.26 -6.63 -17.48
C GLU A 296 0.13 -6.77 -16.83
N ILE A 297 0.44 -5.92 -15.84
CA ILE A 297 1.71 -5.89 -15.12
C ILE A 297 1.49 -6.37 -13.70
N PHE A 298 2.10 -7.50 -13.36
CA PHE A 298 2.06 -8.12 -12.03
C PHE A 298 3.48 -8.45 -11.54
N PRO A 299 4.10 -7.56 -10.76
CA PRO A 299 5.46 -7.76 -10.27
C PRO A 299 5.55 -8.89 -9.24
N SER A 300 6.75 -9.45 -9.10
CA SER A 300 7.08 -10.34 -7.99
C SER A 300 6.96 -9.60 -6.64
N LEU A 301 6.43 -10.30 -5.63
CA LEU A 301 6.36 -9.75 -4.28
C LEU A 301 7.75 -9.58 -3.68
N ARG A 302 8.00 -8.43 -3.05
CA ARG A 302 9.31 -8.09 -2.52
C ARG A 302 9.42 -8.55 -1.07
N PRO A 303 10.51 -9.24 -0.70
CA PRO A 303 10.75 -9.58 0.69
C PRO A 303 11.10 -8.32 1.49
N LEU A 304 10.64 -8.27 2.73
CA LEU A 304 11.11 -7.25 3.68
C LEU A 304 12.47 -7.69 4.24
N ILE A 305 13.45 -6.79 4.21
CA ILE A 305 14.78 -7.03 4.77
C ILE A 305 14.90 -6.24 6.08
N SER A 306 15.04 -6.95 7.19
CA SER A 306 15.33 -6.36 8.50
C SER A 306 16.82 -6.49 8.81
N GLN A 307 17.43 -5.42 9.29
CA GLN A 307 18.82 -5.41 9.77
C GLN A 307 18.82 -4.97 11.23
N THR A 308 19.33 -5.82 12.11
CA THR A 308 19.53 -5.46 13.50
C THR A 308 20.81 -4.64 13.58
N VAL A 309 20.69 -3.32 13.74
CA VAL A 309 21.87 -2.50 14.03
C VAL A 309 22.32 -2.87 15.42
N ALA A 310 23.43 -3.61 15.54
CA ALA A 310 24.06 -3.85 16.83
C ALA A 310 24.24 -2.49 17.50
N LEU A 311 23.60 -2.28 18.66
CA LEU A 311 23.82 -1.09 19.48
C LEU A 311 25.29 -1.09 19.86
N GLY A 312 26.10 -0.38 19.07
CA GLY A 312 27.52 -0.26 19.26
C GLY A 312 27.81 0.18 20.68
N LYS A 313 28.73 -0.53 21.33
CA LYS A 313 29.33 -0.24 22.64
C LYS A 313 29.36 1.27 22.88
N LYS A 314 28.84 1.70 24.04
CA LYS A 314 29.02 3.06 24.58
C LYS A 314 30.44 3.53 24.26
N SER A 315 30.56 4.53 23.38
CA SER A 315 31.80 5.26 23.18
C SER A 315 32.23 5.79 24.55
N THR A 316 33.24 5.17 25.15
CA THR A 316 33.98 5.74 26.26
C THR A 316 34.66 6.98 25.73
N ARG A 317 33.99 8.14 25.87
CA ARG A 317 34.64 9.44 25.80
C ARG A 317 35.71 9.48 26.90
N THR A 318 36.95 9.15 26.54
CA THR A 318 38.10 9.47 27.36
C THR A 318 38.20 11.00 27.43
N LYS A 319 37.80 11.57 28.56
CA LYS A 319 38.20 12.93 28.93
C LYS A 319 39.73 12.92 29.01
N LYS A 320 40.41 13.50 28.02
CA LYS A 320 41.78 13.99 28.24
C LYS A 320 41.65 15.17 29.19
N ALA A 321 42.08 14.98 30.43
CA ALA A 321 42.41 16.07 31.33
C ALA A 321 43.61 16.80 30.70
N GLY A 322 43.42 18.09 30.39
CA GLY A 322 44.53 18.97 30.08
C GLY A 322 45.33 19.23 31.35
N VAL A 323 46.66 19.10 31.22
CA VAL A 323 47.64 19.72 32.11
C VAL A 323 47.73 21.20 31.76
#